data_AF-D6K4G3-F1
#
_entry.id   AF-D6K4G3-F1
#
_cell.length_a   1.000
_cell.length_b   1.000
_cell.length_c   1.000
_cell.angle_alpha   90.00
_cell.angle_beta   90.00
_cell.angle_gamma   90.00
#
_symmetry.space_group_name_H-M   'P 1'
#
loop_
_entity.id
_entity.type
_entity.pdbx_description
1 polymer ?
#
loop_
_entity_poly.entity_id
_entity_poly.type
_entity_poly.pdbx_seq_one_letter_code
_entity_poly.pdbx_strand_id
1 'polypeptide(L)'
;MHVPDWLDAARQRELLEACRRWARPPAGLRTVRTPGGGTMTARQVCLGWHWYPYAYARTVADGDGAPVKPFPAWLGELGRRAVTDALGPEAAREAAYDIALINFYDADARMGLHRDADEKSAAPVVSLSLGDTCVFRFGNTETRTRPWTDVELRSGDLFVFGGPSRFAYHGVPRVHAGTAPGDELGLTGRLNVTLRVSGLPGPAPGGGRSGPRA
;
A
#
# COMPACT_ATOMS: atom_id res chain seq x y z
N MET A 1 -14.56 -2.04 -4.86
CA MET A 1 -15.06 -0.81 -5.48
C MET A 1 -13.92 -0.14 -6.22
N HIS A 2 -14.08 0.08 -7.52
CA HIS A 2 -13.16 0.85 -8.36
C HIS A 2 -13.77 2.24 -8.54
N VAL A 3 -13.02 3.28 -8.22
CA VAL A 3 -13.41 4.69 -8.38
C VAL A 3 -12.37 5.34 -9.29
N PRO A 4 -12.67 5.47 -10.60
CA PRO A 4 -11.76 6.08 -11.56
C PRO A 4 -11.49 7.55 -11.24
N ASP A 5 -10.29 8.04 -11.60
CA ASP A 5 -9.91 9.46 -11.53
C ASP A 5 -10.14 10.11 -10.15
N TRP A 6 -10.04 9.33 -9.07
CA TRP A 6 -10.32 9.81 -7.71
C TRP A 6 -9.26 10.76 -7.17
N LEU A 7 -7.99 10.55 -7.54
CA LEU A 7 -6.92 11.52 -7.28
C LEU A 7 -6.80 12.49 -8.45
N ASP A 8 -7.07 13.77 -8.18
CA ASP A 8 -6.74 14.83 -9.14
C ASP A 8 -5.23 14.94 -9.40
N ALA A 9 -4.85 15.63 -10.48
CA ALA A 9 -3.46 15.77 -10.89
C ALA A 9 -2.56 16.44 -9.82
N ALA A 10 -3.10 17.34 -8.99
CA ALA A 10 -2.34 17.96 -7.91
C ALA A 10 -2.03 16.95 -6.79
N ARG A 11 -3.03 16.16 -6.40
CA ARG A 11 -2.88 15.11 -5.38
C ARG A 11 -1.98 13.98 -5.85
N GLN A 12 -2.05 13.61 -7.13
CA GLN A 12 -1.14 12.62 -7.72
C GLN A 12 0.33 13.09 -7.61
N ARG A 13 0.61 14.36 -7.93
CA ARG A 13 1.94 14.95 -7.80
C ARG A 13 2.42 15.03 -6.35
N GLU A 14 1.56 15.47 -5.43
CA GLU A 14 1.87 15.53 -4.01
C GLU A 14 2.23 14.15 -3.43
N LEU A 15 1.42 13.14 -3.77
CA LEU A 15 1.65 11.76 -3.33
C LEU A 15 2.92 11.19 -3.94
N LEU A 16 3.18 11.43 -5.23
CA LEU A 16 4.41 11.00 -5.89
C LEU A 16 5.66 11.62 -5.24
N GLU A 17 5.63 12.93 -4.95
CA GLU A 17 6.74 13.60 -4.27
C GLU A 17 6.97 13.04 -2.86
N ALA A 18 5.91 12.69 -2.14
CA ALA A 18 6.03 11.99 -0.87
C ALA A 18 6.67 10.60 -1.05
N CYS A 19 6.22 9.81 -2.03
CA CYS A 19 6.82 8.52 -2.38
C CYS A 19 8.31 8.62 -2.73
N ARG A 20 8.72 9.65 -3.49
CA ARG A 20 10.13 9.91 -3.81
C ARG A 20 10.97 10.17 -2.57
N ARG A 21 10.43 10.94 -1.60
CA ARG A 21 11.11 11.16 -0.30
C ARG A 21 11.19 9.87 0.51
N TRP A 22 10.12 9.08 0.55
CA TRP A 22 10.09 7.81 1.28
C TRP A 22 10.94 6.72 0.62
N ALA A 23 11.24 6.81 -0.68
CA ALA A 23 12.13 5.86 -1.34
C ALA A 23 13.61 6.02 -0.92
N ARG A 24 14.00 7.16 -0.34
CA ARG A 24 15.39 7.43 0.04
C ARG A 24 15.78 6.70 1.34
N PRO A 25 17.02 6.16 1.42
CA PRO A 25 17.55 5.64 2.68
C PRO A 25 17.59 6.68 3.80
N PRO A 26 17.58 6.26 5.08
CA PRO A 26 17.42 4.87 5.55
C PRO A 26 15.95 4.39 5.45
N ALA A 27 15.71 3.08 5.55
CA ALA A 27 14.39 2.45 5.37
C ALA A 27 13.70 2.82 4.04
N GLY A 28 14.50 2.86 2.98
CA GLY A 28 14.09 3.26 1.64
C GLY A 28 13.52 2.13 0.79
N LEU A 29 13.48 2.35 -0.52
CA LEU A 29 12.98 1.39 -1.50
C LEU A 29 13.87 0.14 -1.51
N ARG A 30 13.26 -1.03 -1.29
CA ARG A 30 13.97 -2.31 -1.28
C ARG A 30 13.34 -3.34 -2.21
N THR A 31 14.12 -4.33 -2.58
CA THR A 31 13.63 -5.53 -3.24
C THR A 31 13.31 -6.60 -2.19
N VAL A 32 12.11 -7.17 -2.22
CA VAL A 32 11.69 -8.18 -1.24
C VAL A 32 12.15 -9.57 -1.68
N ARG A 33 12.82 -10.29 -0.78
CA ARG A 33 13.17 -11.69 -0.96
C ARG A 33 12.11 -12.57 -0.30
N THR A 34 11.60 -13.55 -1.04
CA THR A 34 10.60 -14.47 -0.51
C THR A 34 11.28 -15.68 0.15
N PRO A 35 10.64 -16.32 1.13
CA PRO A 35 11.21 -17.47 1.86
C PRO A 35 11.57 -18.67 0.97
N GLY A 36 10.91 -18.81 -0.19
CA GLY A 36 11.22 -19.84 -1.19
C GLY A 36 12.43 -19.52 -2.09
N GLY A 37 13.23 -18.50 -1.77
CA GLY A 37 14.38 -18.07 -2.57
C GLY A 37 14.03 -17.22 -3.79
N GLY A 38 12.75 -16.90 -3.98
CA GLY A 38 12.29 -15.99 -5.03
C GLY A 38 12.54 -14.53 -4.67
N THR A 39 12.48 -13.67 -5.68
CA THR A 39 12.56 -12.21 -5.50
C THR A 39 11.34 -11.57 -6.11
N MET A 40 10.68 -10.70 -5.36
CA MET A 40 9.58 -9.89 -5.91
C MET A 40 10.16 -8.91 -6.92
N THR A 41 9.60 -8.88 -8.13
CA THR A 41 10.01 -7.92 -9.18
C THR A 41 9.57 -6.51 -8.83
N ALA A 42 8.44 -6.36 -8.14
CA ALA A 42 8.06 -5.11 -7.52
C ALA A 42 8.99 -4.78 -6.34
N ARG A 43 9.43 -3.52 -6.29
CA ARG A 43 10.19 -2.97 -5.15
C ARG A 43 9.24 -2.27 -4.20
N GLN A 44 9.57 -2.22 -2.91
CA GLN A 44 8.62 -1.75 -1.91
C GLN A 44 9.26 -0.87 -0.84
N VAL A 45 8.51 0.15 -0.41
CA VAL A 45 8.74 0.97 0.80
C VAL A 45 7.58 0.72 1.78
N CYS A 46 7.86 0.69 3.07
CA CYS A 46 6.83 0.57 4.12
C CYS A 46 6.81 1.82 5.00
N LEU A 47 5.62 2.28 5.37
CA LEU A 47 5.40 3.33 6.38
C LEU A 47 4.56 2.79 7.53
N GLY A 48 4.84 3.29 8.74
CA GLY A 48 4.15 2.91 9.96
C GLY A 48 4.62 1.58 10.52
N TRP A 49 4.43 0.52 9.75
CA TRP A 49 4.96 -0.82 10.04
C TRP A 49 5.71 -1.36 8.83
N HIS A 50 6.83 -2.03 9.10
CA HIS A 50 7.62 -2.68 8.08
C HIS A 50 7.06 -4.07 7.81
N TRP A 51 6.47 -4.27 6.63
CA TRP A 51 6.09 -5.60 6.21
C TRP A 51 7.31 -6.37 5.72
N TYR A 52 7.45 -7.60 6.17
CA TYR A 52 8.35 -8.61 5.61
C TYR A 52 7.57 -9.93 5.56
N PRO A 53 8.03 -10.97 4.85
CA PRO A 53 7.24 -12.18 4.67
C PRO A 53 6.64 -12.72 5.99
N TYR A 54 5.31 -12.72 6.05
CA TYR A 54 4.46 -13.23 7.14
C TYR A 54 4.40 -12.40 8.43
N ALA A 55 4.95 -11.18 8.46
CA ALA A 55 4.97 -10.39 9.69
C ALA A 55 5.18 -8.89 9.46
N TYR A 56 4.90 -8.14 10.53
CA TYR A 56 5.17 -6.71 10.63
C TYR A 56 6.20 -6.44 11.74
N ALA A 57 7.12 -5.52 11.48
CA ALA A 57 8.13 -5.06 12.43
C ALA A 57 8.17 -3.53 12.52
N ARG A 58 8.83 -3.00 13.56
CA ARG A 58 9.12 -1.57 13.71
C ARG A 58 10.45 -1.15 13.06
N THR A 59 11.19 -2.11 12.55
CA THR A 59 12.47 -1.93 11.85
C THR A 59 12.44 -2.68 10.53
N VAL A 60 13.32 -2.30 9.60
CA VAL A 60 13.54 -3.00 8.33
C VAL A 60 14.33 -4.28 8.59
N ALA A 61 13.66 -5.26 9.19
CA ALA A 61 14.25 -6.50 9.70
C ALA A 61 14.90 -7.38 8.62
N ASP A 62 14.47 -7.23 7.37
CA ASP A 62 14.99 -7.92 6.19
C ASP A 62 15.85 -7.00 5.29
N GLY A 63 16.39 -5.90 5.83
CA GLY A 63 17.16 -4.91 5.07
C GLY A 63 18.20 -4.18 5.91
N ASP A 64 18.15 -2.85 5.93
CA ASP A 64 19.16 -1.99 6.57
C ASP A 64 19.05 -1.90 8.10
N GLY A 65 18.05 -2.56 8.71
CA GLY A 65 17.81 -2.58 10.15
C GLY A 65 17.30 -1.26 10.74
N ALA A 66 17.14 -0.21 9.92
CA ALA A 66 16.69 1.09 10.40
C ALA A 66 15.23 1.05 10.88
N PRO A 67 14.80 1.99 11.74
CA PRO A 67 13.38 2.14 12.05
C PRO A 67 12.56 2.38 10.79
N VAL A 68 11.38 1.77 10.71
CA VAL A 68 10.43 2.04 9.62
C VAL A 68 10.03 3.50 9.62
N LYS A 69 9.82 4.07 8.43
CA LYS A 69 9.38 5.45 8.30
C LYS A 69 8.02 5.65 8.99
N PRO A 70 7.77 6.81 9.63
CA PRO A 70 6.51 7.07 10.30
C PRO A 70 5.35 7.08 9.30
N PHE A 71 4.18 6.66 9.76
CA PHE A 71 2.95 6.79 8.99
C PHE A 71 2.42 8.24 9.08
N PRO A 72 2.27 8.97 7.96
CA PRO A 72 1.79 10.35 7.99
C PRO A 72 0.29 10.45 8.29
N ALA A 73 -0.11 11.34 9.20
CA ALA A 73 -1.53 11.54 9.55
C ALA A 73 -2.40 11.91 8.34
N TRP A 74 -1.89 12.75 7.43
CA TRP A 74 -2.63 13.15 6.22
C TRP A 74 -2.91 11.95 5.28
N LEU A 75 -2.05 10.93 5.28
CA LEU A 75 -2.23 9.73 4.48
C LEU A 75 -3.33 8.85 5.10
N GLY A 76 -3.42 8.81 6.43
CA GLY A 76 -4.52 8.15 7.14
C GLY A 76 -5.86 8.81 6.86
N GLU A 77 -5.90 10.14 6.87
CA GLU A 77 -7.10 10.91 6.49
C GLU A 77 -7.49 10.66 5.02
N LEU A 78 -6.51 10.62 4.11
CA LEU A 78 -6.76 10.25 2.71
C LEU A 78 -7.37 8.85 2.59
N GLY A 79 -6.88 7.88 3.35
CA GLY A 79 -7.44 6.52 3.40
C GLY A 79 -8.87 6.49 3.93
N ARG A 80 -9.16 7.22 5.02
CA ARG A 80 -10.51 7.33 5.58
C ARG A 80 -11.49 7.95 4.58
N ARG A 81 -11.08 9.00 3.87
CA ARG A 81 -11.84 9.60 2.77
C ARG A 81 -12.10 8.61 1.64
N ALA A 82 -11.07 7.89 1.20
CA ALA A 82 -11.20 6.88 0.15
C ALA A 82 -12.24 5.80 0.50
N VAL A 83 -12.25 5.30 1.74
CA VAL A 83 -13.27 4.35 2.20
C VAL A 83 -14.65 5.00 2.24
N THR A 84 -14.74 6.23 2.72
CA THR A 84 -16.02 6.96 2.81
C THR A 84 -16.64 7.13 1.43
N ASP A 85 -15.85 7.55 0.45
CA ASP A 85 -16.31 7.79 -0.92
C ASP A 85 -16.67 6.47 -1.65
N ALA A 86 -15.94 5.38 -1.37
CA ALA A 86 -16.12 4.11 -2.08
C ALA A 86 -17.16 3.16 -1.43
N LEU A 87 -17.24 3.13 -0.09
CA LEU A 87 -18.02 2.17 0.68
C LEU A 87 -19.00 2.82 1.67
N GLY A 88 -18.99 4.15 1.79
CA GLY A 88 -19.83 4.90 2.73
C GLY A 88 -19.17 5.13 4.10
N PRO A 89 -19.71 6.08 4.89
CA PRO A 89 -19.12 6.53 6.16
C PRO A 89 -19.07 5.44 7.24
N GLU A 90 -20.01 4.50 7.22
CA GLU A 90 -20.06 3.38 8.17
C GLU A 90 -18.82 2.49 8.06
N ALA A 91 -18.39 2.18 6.83
CA ALA A 91 -17.20 1.37 6.58
C ALA A 91 -15.90 2.09 6.99
N ALA A 92 -15.92 3.42 7.09
CA ALA A 92 -14.76 4.24 7.45
C ALA A 92 -14.60 4.44 8.95
N ARG A 93 -15.58 4.07 9.79
CA ARG A 93 -15.59 4.37 11.23
C ARG A 93 -14.40 3.76 11.98
N GLU A 94 -13.95 2.58 11.56
CA GLU A 94 -12.83 1.84 12.17
C GLU A 94 -11.53 1.95 11.35
N ALA A 95 -11.50 2.79 10.31
CA ALA A 95 -10.39 2.88 9.37
C ALA A 95 -9.24 3.76 9.90
N ALA A 96 -8.66 3.38 11.03
CA ALA A 96 -7.49 4.00 11.62
C ALA A 96 -6.19 3.50 10.93
N TYR A 97 -6.00 3.91 9.68
CA TYR A 97 -4.86 3.49 8.87
C TYR A 97 -3.52 3.84 9.54
N ASP A 98 -2.65 2.83 9.65
CA ASP A 98 -1.33 2.95 10.25
C ASP A 98 -0.24 2.17 9.49
N ILE A 99 -0.59 1.59 8.34
CA ILE A 99 0.32 0.92 7.41
C ILE A 99 0.15 1.54 6.03
N ALA A 100 1.26 1.88 5.38
CA ALA A 100 1.29 2.09 3.93
C ALA A 100 2.37 1.21 3.30
N LEU A 101 1.99 0.37 2.35
CA LEU A 101 2.92 -0.35 1.47
C LEU A 101 2.93 0.35 0.12
N ILE A 102 4.08 0.89 -0.25
CA ILE A 102 4.28 1.57 -1.53
C ILE A 102 5.03 0.60 -2.43
N ASN A 103 4.36 0.09 -3.45
CA ASN A 103 4.93 -0.85 -4.41
C ASN A 103 5.27 -0.10 -5.71
N PHE A 104 6.52 -0.18 -6.14
CA PHE A 104 7.01 0.27 -7.45
C PHE A 104 7.13 -0.91 -8.41
N TYR A 105 6.57 -0.76 -9.60
CA TYR A 105 6.62 -1.73 -10.69
C TYR A 105 7.28 -1.06 -11.88
N ASP A 106 8.33 -1.68 -12.41
CA ASP A 106 8.79 -1.40 -13.77
C ASP A 106 7.87 -2.12 -14.80
N ALA A 107 8.22 -2.04 -16.08
CA ALA A 107 7.42 -2.59 -17.17
C ALA A 107 7.19 -4.11 -17.07
N ASP A 108 8.16 -4.86 -16.55
CA ASP A 108 8.14 -6.33 -16.48
C ASP A 108 7.73 -6.85 -15.10
N ALA A 109 7.61 -5.95 -14.12
CA ALA A 109 7.22 -6.27 -12.77
C ALA A 109 5.77 -6.77 -12.71
N ARG A 110 5.59 -7.78 -11.87
CA ARG A 110 4.32 -8.48 -11.67
C ARG A 110 4.20 -8.93 -10.23
N MET A 111 2.96 -9.05 -9.77
CA MET A 111 2.65 -9.56 -8.45
C MET A 111 1.61 -10.65 -8.59
N GLY A 112 1.98 -11.88 -8.21
CA GLY A 112 1.07 -13.00 -8.20
C GLY A 112 -0.12 -12.75 -7.27
N LEU A 113 -1.17 -13.56 -7.43
CA LEU A 113 -2.29 -13.53 -6.49
C LEU A 113 -1.75 -13.66 -5.06
N HIS A 114 -2.29 -12.88 -4.14
CA HIS A 114 -1.99 -12.93 -2.71
C HIS A 114 -3.17 -12.33 -1.96
N ARG A 115 -3.17 -12.46 -0.64
CA ARG A 115 -4.17 -11.80 0.21
C ARG A 115 -3.43 -11.03 1.29
N ASP A 116 -4.03 -9.93 1.70
CA ASP A 116 -3.54 -9.09 2.78
C ASP A 116 -4.11 -9.61 4.08
N ALA A 117 -3.37 -10.52 4.73
CA ALA A 117 -3.84 -11.29 5.88
C ALA A 117 -2.90 -11.27 7.09
N ASP A 118 -1.80 -10.51 7.01
CA ASP A 118 -0.85 -10.39 8.13
C ASP A 118 -1.33 -9.35 9.17
N GLU A 119 -2.39 -8.59 8.87
CA GLU A 119 -3.02 -7.65 9.80
C GLU A 119 -4.01 -8.32 10.76
N LYS A 120 -4.16 -7.78 11.97
CA LYS A 120 -5.19 -8.14 12.96
C LYS A 120 -6.45 -7.28 12.85
N SER A 121 -6.72 -6.71 11.68
CA SER A 121 -7.89 -5.86 11.43
C SER A 121 -8.63 -6.27 10.16
N ALA A 122 -9.95 -6.23 10.23
CA ALA A 122 -10.84 -6.44 9.09
C ALA A 122 -11.20 -5.13 8.35
N ALA A 123 -10.63 -3.98 8.76
CA ALA A 123 -10.88 -2.70 8.12
C ALA A 123 -10.50 -2.72 6.63
N PRO A 124 -11.22 -2.00 5.74
CA PRO A 124 -10.99 -2.05 4.30
C PRO A 124 -9.54 -1.75 3.89
N VAL A 125 -9.09 -2.37 2.81
CA VAL A 125 -7.84 -2.03 2.14
C VAL A 125 -8.11 -0.95 1.10
N VAL A 126 -7.30 0.11 1.11
CA VAL A 126 -7.32 1.19 0.13
C VAL A 126 -6.10 1.06 -0.76
N SER A 127 -6.28 1.09 -2.07
CA SER A 127 -5.22 0.98 -3.07
C SER A 127 -5.31 2.16 -4.04
N LEU A 128 -4.30 3.02 -4.00
CA LEU A 128 -4.16 4.19 -4.87
C LEU A 128 -3.17 3.88 -6.00
N SER A 129 -3.48 4.24 -7.24
CA SER A 129 -2.63 3.99 -8.42
C SER A 129 -2.05 5.27 -8.99
N LEU A 130 -0.76 5.25 -9.34
CA LEU A 130 -0.03 6.35 -9.99
C LEU A 130 0.86 5.79 -11.12
N GLY A 131 0.96 6.54 -12.22
CA GLY A 131 1.82 6.17 -13.36
C GLY A 131 1.17 5.16 -14.30
N ASP A 132 1.96 4.20 -14.77
CA ASP A 132 1.52 3.25 -15.78
C ASP A 132 0.29 2.44 -15.34
N THR A 133 -0.62 2.24 -16.28
CA THR A 133 -1.83 1.41 -16.13
C THR A 133 -1.43 -0.02 -15.82
N CYS A 134 -2.18 -0.71 -14.97
CA CYS A 134 -2.02 -2.15 -14.76
C CYS A 134 -3.33 -2.91 -14.96
N VAL A 135 -3.20 -4.19 -15.31
CA VAL A 135 -4.26 -5.16 -15.07
C VAL A 135 -4.19 -5.55 -13.60
N PHE A 136 -5.22 -5.20 -12.83
CA PHE A 136 -5.44 -5.64 -11.47
C PHE A 136 -6.41 -6.80 -11.44
N ARG A 137 -5.96 -7.94 -10.94
CA ARG A 137 -6.77 -9.15 -10.82
C ARG A 137 -7.37 -9.22 -9.43
N PHE A 138 -8.69 -9.27 -9.33
CA PHE A 138 -9.43 -9.38 -8.07
C PHE A 138 -10.25 -10.67 -8.02
N GLY A 139 -9.89 -11.58 -7.13
CA GLY A 139 -10.44 -12.92 -6.99
C GLY A 139 -11.45 -13.07 -5.86
N ASN A 140 -11.72 -14.32 -5.50
CA ASN A 140 -12.53 -14.71 -4.35
C ASN A 140 -11.69 -14.78 -3.06
N THR A 141 -12.33 -15.10 -1.92
CA THR A 141 -11.67 -15.19 -0.59
C THR A 141 -11.19 -16.60 -0.25
N GLU A 142 -11.54 -17.61 -1.04
CA GLU A 142 -11.33 -19.03 -0.71
C GLU A 142 -10.06 -19.57 -1.34
N THR A 143 -9.83 -19.28 -2.63
CA THR A 143 -8.77 -19.88 -3.42
C THR A 143 -8.03 -18.88 -4.29
N ARG A 144 -6.81 -19.27 -4.69
CA ARG A 144 -5.97 -18.53 -5.66
C ARG A 144 -6.40 -18.79 -7.11
N THR A 145 -7.51 -19.50 -7.34
CA THR A 145 -7.99 -19.88 -8.67
C THR A 145 -9.27 -19.10 -9.00
N ARG A 146 -9.90 -19.41 -10.13
CA ARG A 146 -11.12 -18.73 -10.58
C ARG A 146 -12.27 -18.96 -9.58
N PRO A 147 -13.25 -18.04 -9.52
CA PRO A 147 -13.40 -16.84 -10.35
C PRO A 147 -12.53 -15.66 -9.89
N TRP A 148 -12.15 -14.83 -10.86
CA TRP A 148 -11.59 -13.50 -10.64
C TRP A 148 -12.06 -12.56 -11.74
N THR A 149 -12.05 -11.26 -11.43
CA THR A 149 -12.32 -10.16 -12.35
C THR A 149 -11.03 -9.37 -12.53
N ASP A 150 -10.65 -9.14 -13.79
CA ASP A 150 -9.55 -8.26 -14.13
C ASP A 150 -10.12 -6.84 -14.35
N VAL A 151 -9.47 -5.84 -13.76
CA VAL A 151 -9.82 -4.42 -13.82
C VAL A 151 -8.58 -3.65 -14.25
N GLU A 152 -8.71 -2.75 -15.22
CA GLU A 152 -7.63 -1.81 -15.53
C GLU A 152 -7.60 -0.69 -14.49
N LEU A 153 -6.47 -0.52 -13.82
CA LEU A 153 -6.25 0.60 -12.90
C LEU A 153 -5.25 1.57 -13.52
N ARG A 154 -5.70 2.82 -13.73
CA ARG A 154 -4.94 3.91 -14.34
C ARG A 154 -4.38 4.85 -13.27
N SER A 155 -3.52 5.77 -13.68
CA SER A 155 -3.03 6.82 -12.78
C SER A 155 -4.20 7.65 -12.27
N GLY A 156 -4.31 7.79 -10.95
CA GLY A 156 -5.39 8.51 -10.29
C GLY A 156 -6.49 7.62 -9.74
N ASP A 157 -6.55 6.34 -10.15
CA ASP A 157 -7.61 5.44 -9.73
C ASP A 157 -7.48 5.03 -8.27
N LEU A 158 -8.64 4.92 -7.63
CA LEU A 158 -8.83 4.33 -6.32
C LEU A 158 -9.48 2.94 -6.45
N PHE A 159 -8.95 1.97 -5.72
CA PHE A 159 -9.60 0.69 -5.51
C PHE A 159 -9.70 0.38 -4.02
N VAL A 160 -10.92 0.10 -3.53
CA VAL A 160 -11.20 -0.23 -2.12
C VAL A 160 -11.90 -1.57 -2.01
N PHE A 161 -11.40 -2.45 -1.13
CA PHE A 161 -12.06 -3.71 -0.81
C PHE A 161 -12.07 -3.95 0.70
N GLY A 162 -13.23 -4.32 1.22
CA GLY A 162 -13.46 -4.54 2.65
C GLY A 162 -14.66 -5.46 2.85
N GLY A 163 -15.12 -5.59 4.10
CA GLY A 163 -16.27 -6.44 4.44
C GLY A 163 -16.07 -7.88 3.94
N PRO A 164 -17.06 -8.50 3.26
CA PRO A 164 -16.93 -9.85 2.71
C PRO A 164 -15.74 -10.06 1.78
N SER A 165 -15.24 -8.99 1.14
CA SER A 165 -14.12 -9.06 0.20
C SER A 165 -12.78 -8.64 0.81
N ARG A 166 -12.71 -8.36 2.12
CA ARG A 166 -11.48 -7.88 2.80
C ARG A 166 -10.28 -8.80 2.58
N PHE A 167 -10.50 -10.10 2.48
CA PHE A 167 -9.45 -11.11 2.32
C PHE A 167 -9.44 -11.74 0.92
N ALA A 168 -9.96 -11.03 -0.07
CA ALA A 168 -9.96 -11.50 -1.46
C ALA A 168 -8.53 -11.63 -1.99
N TYR A 169 -8.26 -12.73 -2.71
CA TYR A 169 -7.01 -12.88 -3.43
C TYR A 169 -6.93 -11.86 -4.55
N HIS A 170 -5.82 -11.15 -4.66
CA HIS A 170 -5.62 -10.14 -5.69
C HIS A 170 -4.16 -10.04 -6.12
N GLY A 171 -3.90 -9.39 -7.26
CA GLY A 171 -2.55 -9.25 -7.78
C GLY A 171 -2.47 -8.37 -9.02
N VAL A 172 -1.25 -8.22 -9.53
CA VAL A 172 -0.94 -7.40 -10.71
C VAL A 172 -0.26 -8.30 -11.74
N PRO A 173 -1.03 -9.00 -12.60
CA PRO A 173 -0.46 -9.84 -13.65
C PRO A 173 0.33 -9.08 -14.71
N ARG A 174 0.03 -7.81 -14.95
CA ARG A 174 0.65 -7.01 -16.04
C ARG A 174 0.64 -5.52 -15.74
N VAL A 175 1.72 -4.84 -16.12
CA VAL A 175 1.81 -3.38 -16.25
C VAL A 175 1.88 -3.02 -17.73
N HIS A 176 1.21 -1.93 -18.13
CA HIS A 176 1.22 -1.39 -19.48
C HIS A 176 2.18 -0.20 -19.54
N ALA A 177 3.44 -0.46 -19.91
CA ALA A 177 4.48 0.56 -19.95
C ALA A 177 4.12 1.73 -20.90
N GLY A 178 4.48 2.95 -20.48
CA GLY A 178 4.28 4.16 -21.29
C GLY A 178 2.83 4.64 -21.36
N THR A 179 2.00 4.24 -20.38
CA THR A 179 0.60 4.67 -20.27
C THR A 179 0.36 5.65 -19.12
N ALA A 180 1.41 5.98 -18.35
CA ALA A 180 1.36 7.09 -17.41
C ALA A 180 0.91 8.39 -18.13
N PRO A 181 0.20 9.29 -17.44
CA PRO A 181 -0.22 10.57 -18.00
C PRO A 181 0.99 11.49 -18.26
N GLY A 182 1.63 11.28 -19.43
CA GLY A 182 2.65 12.11 -20.07
C GLY A 182 3.80 12.61 -19.20
N ASP A 183 4.48 13.67 -19.68
CA ASP A 183 5.54 14.38 -18.96
C ASP A 183 5.03 15.10 -17.67
N GLU A 184 3.71 15.14 -17.43
CA GLU A 184 3.09 15.91 -16.36
C GLU A 184 3.28 15.31 -14.96
N LEU A 185 3.26 13.98 -14.85
CA LEU A 185 3.49 13.31 -13.56
C LEU A 185 4.99 13.05 -13.32
N GLY A 186 5.79 12.89 -14.38
CA GLY A 186 7.22 12.63 -14.29
C GLY A 186 7.58 11.28 -13.65
N LEU A 187 6.70 10.28 -13.78
CA LEU A 187 6.93 8.90 -13.30
C LEU A 187 7.02 7.94 -14.48
N THR A 188 8.13 7.21 -14.57
CA THR A 188 8.27 6.03 -15.45
C THR A 188 7.99 4.78 -14.63
N GLY A 189 7.09 3.93 -15.10
CA GLY A 189 6.59 2.77 -14.36
C GLY A 189 5.34 3.10 -13.55
N ARG A 190 4.98 2.19 -12.65
CA ARG A 190 3.79 2.27 -11.82
C ARG A 190 4.13 2.32 -10.34
N LEU A 191 3.42 3.16 -9.61
CA LEU A 191 3.37 3.15 -8.15
C LEU A 191 1.97 2.74 -7.68
N ASN A 192 1.96 1.99 -6.60
CA ASN A 192 0.75 1.69 -5.85
C ASN A 192 0.97 1.99 -4.37
N VAL A 193 0.08 2.77 -3.78
CA VAL A 193 0.08 3.05 -2.33
C VAL A 193 -1.10 2.30 -1.71
N THR A 194 -0.79 1.26 -0.95
CA THR A 194 -1.79 0.42 -0.28
C THR A 194 -1.84 0.76 1.19
N LEU A 195 -2.98 1.25 1.67
CA LEU A 195 -3.21 1.60 3.06
C LEU A 195 -3.95 0.47 3.77
N ARG A 196 -3.48 0.13 4.97
CA ARG A 196 -4.06 -0.91 5.83
C ARG A 196 -4.11 -0.47 7.28
N VAL A 197 -5.00 -1.10 8.03
CA VAL A 197 -5.07 -1.00 9.49
C VAL A 197 -4.42 -2.25 10.07
N SER A 198 -3.42 -2.10 10.92
CA SER A 198 -2.65 -3.21 11.46
C SER A 198 -3.43 -4.02 12.49
N GLY A 199 -4.24 -3.38 13.33
CA GLY A 199 -4.81 -3.99 14.54
C GLY A 199 -3.73 -4.44 15.56
N LEU A 200 -2.49 -4.00 15.38
CA LEU A 200 -1.37 -4.30 16.27
C LEU A 200 -1.31 -3.25 17.39
N PRO A 201 -0.83 -3.60 18.58
CA PRO A 201 -0.62 -2.62 19.63
C PRO A 201 0.38 -1.56 19.13
N GLY A 202 -0.07 -0.31 19.11
CA GLY A 202 0.81 0.83 18.82
C GLY A 202 1.93 0.92 19.85
N PRO A 203 2.99 1.73 19.60
CA PRO A 203 3.95 2.02 20.64
C PRO A 203 3.19 2.57 21.85
N ALA A 204 3.45 2.00 23.04
CA ALA A 204 3.01 2.62 24.28
C ALA A 204 3.44 4.10 24.24
N PRO A 205 2.57 5.06 24.62
CA PRO A 205 2.98 6.44 24.70
C PRO A 205 4.24 6.47 25.57
N GLY A 206 5.33 6.98 25.00
CA GLY A 206 6.67 6.86 25.60
C GLY A 206 6.61 7.25 27.07
N GLY A 207 6.96 6.31 27.94
CA GLY A 207 7.15 6.58 29.35
C GLY A 207 8.17 7.70 29.46
N GLY A 208 7.69 8.90 29.76
CA GLY A 208 8.54 10.04 30.05
C GLY A 208 9.47 9.60 31.17
N ARG A 209 10.77 9.50 30.86
CA ARG A 209 11.79 9.40 31.89
C ARG A 209 11.64 10.65 32.74
N SER A 210 11.06 10.50 33.92
CA SER A 210 11.24 11.43 35.02
C SER A 210 12.74 11.48 35.29
N GLY A 211 13.38 12.57 34.87
CA GLY A 211 14.73 12.90 35.32
C GLY A 211 14.75 13.04 36.85
N PRO A 212 15.88 12.75 37.50
CA PRO A 212 15.97 12.83 38.95
C PRO A 212 15.78 14.30 39.37
N ARG A 213 14.88 14.52 40.33
CA ARG A 213 14.79 15.80 41.03
C ARG A 213 16.09 16.00 41.81
N ALA A 214 16.74 17.13 41.56
CA ALA A 214 17.75 17.70 42.45
C ALA A 214 17.09 18.18 43.75
#